data_AF-A0A5C8ZDN1-F1
#
_entry.id   AF-A0A5C8ZDN1-F1
#
_cell.length_a   1.000
_cell.length_b   1.000
_cell.length_c   1.000
_cell.angle_alpha   90.00
_cell.angle_beta   90.00
_cell.angle_gamma   90.00
#
_symmetry.space_group_name_H-M   'P 1'
#
loop_
_entity.id
_entity.type
_entity.pdbx_description
1 polymer ?
#
loop_
_entity_poly.entity_id
_entity_poly.type
_entity_poly.pdbx_seq_one_letter_code
_entity_poly.pdbx_strand_id
1 'polypeptide(L)'
;MRAGAHDAVCASAPGPGGVQGQGGLGPGPGLRQRGAAGSGSGVEAPGVGAGVSRGSRTSAKSELPTKPCAVCGRTITWRKKWERDWEGVRYCSDACRRRARSGSASDVDAALEASLERLLDARSSSSSVCPSEAARAVAGERGLEGEAWRDLMEPSRAAARRLVAAGRAQITQGGAVVDPDTAKGPIRVRRPRT
;
A
#
# COMPACT_ATOMS: atom_id res chain seq x y z
N MET A 1 3.47 -0.68 33.07
CA MET A 1 2.92 -1.67 32.13
C MET A 1 3.12 -1.14 30.72
N ARG A 2 4.21 -1.52 30.03
CA ARG A 2 4.57 -1.00 28.70
C ARG A 2 4.24 -2.06 27.65
N ALA A 3 3.37 -1.72 26.69
CA ALA A 3 3.07 -2.55 25.54
C ALA A 3 4.23 -2.46 24.53
N GLY A 4 4.93 -3.57 24.32
CA GLY A 4 5.82 -3.75 23.17
C GLY A 4 5.01 -4.21 21.97
N ALA A 5 4.78 -3.32 21.01
CA ALA A 5 4.29 -3.69 19.69
C ALA A 5 5.44 -4.37 18.95
N HIS A 6 5.40 -5.69 18.85
CA HIS A 6 6.35 -6.44 18.04
C HIS A 6 6.02 -6.21 16.56
N ASP A 7 6.87 -5.41 15.92
CA ASP A 7 6.96 -5.25 14.48
C ASP A 7 7.37 -6.61 13.89
N ALA A 8 6.40 -7.40 13.45
CA ALA A 8 6.65 -8.63 12.72
C ALA A 8 7.10 -8.27 11.30
N VAL A 9 8.37 -7.92 11.19
CA VAL A 9 9.19 -8.07 10.00
C VAL A 9 9.23 -9.55 9.66
N CYS A 10 8.61 -9.96 8.56
CA CYS A 10 9.00 -11.21 7.91
C CYS A 10 10.37 -10.96 7.25
N ALA A 11 11.42 -11.25 8.00
CA ALA A 11 12.74 -11.45 7.44
C ALA A 11 12.72 -12.67 6.50
N SER A 12 13.39 -12.54 5.37
CA SER A 12 13.72 -13.62 4.45
C SER A 12 14.36 -14.79 5.21
N ALA A 13 13.92 -16.02 4.93
CA ALA A 13 14.60 -17.22 5.42
C ALA A 13 15.99 -17.35 4.74
N PRO A 14 17.09 -17.51 5.48
CA PRO A 14 18.36 -17.93 4.89
C PRO A 14 18.38 -19.47 4.71
N GLY A 15 18.82 -19.92 3.54
CA GLY A 15 19.13 -21.33 3.28
C GLY A 15 20.40 -21.79 4.00
N PRO A 16 20.65 -23.11 4.12
CA PRO A 16 21.76 -23.62 4.92
C PRO A 16 23.11 -23.57 4.19
N GLY A 17 24.11 -22.99 4.88
CA GLY A 17 25.48 -23.52 5.02
C GLY A 17 26.47 -23.40 3.85
N GLY A 18 27.56 -22.63 4.05
CA GLY A 18 28.74 -22.69 3.17
C GLY A 18 29.89 -21.71 3.50
N VAL A 19 30.79 -22.16 4.38
CA VAL A 19 32.25 -21.89 4.53
C VAL A 19 32.82 -20.51 4.90
N GLN A 20 33.88 -20.61 5.69
CA GLN A 20 34.65 -19.64 6.48
C GLN A 20 35.61 -18.77 5.62
N GLY A 21 35.91 -17.56 6.10
CA GLY A 21 37.04 -16.76 5.63
C GLY A 21 37.33 -15.60 6.58
N GLN A 22 38.34 -15.76 7.43
CA GLN A 22 38.82 -14.74 8.39
C GLN A 22 39.77 -13.75 7.72
N GLY A 23 39.70 -12.47 8.09
CA GLY A 23 40.73 -11.49 7.74
C GLY A 23 40.51 -10.09 8.29
N GLY A 24 41.31 -9.72 9.29
CA GLY A 24 41.98 -8.42 9.34
C GLY A 24 41.27 -7.22 10.01
N LEU A 25 41.57 -7.02 11.29
CA LEU A 25 41.44 -5.74 12.01
C LEU A 25 42.55 -4.75 11.60
N GLY A 26 42.25 -3.45 11.55
CA GLY A 26 43.22 -2.36 11.51
C GLY A 26 42.56 -0.97 11.72
N PRO A 27 43.00 -0.14 12.70
CA PRO A 27 42.32 1.11 13.04
C PRO A 27 43.05 2.40 12.60
N GLY A 28 42.27 3.48 12.47
CA GLY A 28 42.67 4.88 12.68
C GLY A 28 42.89 5.76 11.42
N PRO A 29 43.12 7.08 11.58
CA PRO A 29 42.20 8.08 12.11
C PRO A 29 42.06 9.29 11.13
N GLY A 30 41.06 10.16 11.31
CA GLY A 30 40.91 11.33 10.43
C GLY A 30 39.78 12.30 10.78
N LEU A 31 39.84 12.87 11.98
CA LEU A 31 39.01 14.00 12.39
C LEU A 31 39.32 15.22 11.50
N ARG A 32 38.36 15.72 10.71
CA ARG A 32 38.41 17.08 10.13
C ARG A 32 37.21 17.88 10.61
N GLN A 33 37.52 18.82 11.49
CA GLN A 33 36.65 19.84 12.03
C GLN A 33 36.16 20.76 10.90
N ARG A 34 34.85 21.02 10.83
CA ARG A 34 34.29 22.14 10.08
C ARG A 34 33.59 23.05 11.07
N GLY A 35 34.06 24.30 11.13
CA GLY A 35 33.41 25.36 11.89
C GLY A 35 32.08 25.76 11.27
N ALA A 36 31.11 26.07 12.11
CA ALA A 36 29.92 26.81 11.73
C ALA A 36 29.70 27.91 12.77
N ALA A 37 29.55 29.12 12.26
CA ALA A 37 29.57 30.38 12.96
C ALA A 37 28.20 30.77 13.52
N GLY A 38 28.23 31.61 14.56
CA GLY A 38 27.40 32.82 14.64
C GLY A 38 25.93 32.66 15.03
N SER A 39 25.67 32.69 16.33
CA SER A 39 24.36 33.09 16.88
C SER A 39 24.21 34.61 16.77
N GLY A 40 23.25 35.08 15.97
CA GLY A 40 22.85 36.48 15.88
C GLY A 40 21.35 36.61 16.08
N SER A 41 20.95 37.23 17.19
CA SER A 41 19.59 37.62 17.53
C SER A 41 19.32 39.03 16.98
N GLY A 42 18.10 39.30 16.48
CA GLY A 42 17.66 40.64 16.04
C GLY A 42 16.35 40.57 15.22
N VAL A 43 15.18 40.71 15.85
CA VAL A 43 14.30 41.90 15.96
C VAL A 43 13.54 42.31 14.67
N GLU A 44 12.20 42.22 14.77
CA GLU A 44 11.02 42.95 14.20
C GLU A 44 11.25 44.12 13.19
N ALA A 45 10.36 44.54 12.25
CA ALA A 45 8.99 44.22 11.79
C ALA A 45 8.77 44.90 10.38
N PRO A 46 7.58 45.43 9.99
CA PRO A 46 6.67 44.94 8.96
C PRO A 46 6.70 45.69 7.61
N GLY A 47 6.17 45.08 6.55
CA GLY A 47 6.02 45.70 5.22
C GLY A 47 4.89 45.08 4.40
N VAL A 48 3.80 45.83 4.29
CA VAL A 48 2.61 45.55 3.49
C VAL A 48 2.93 45.35 2.00
N GLY A 49 2.35 44.31 1.42
CA GLY A 49 2.33 44.08 -0.01
C GLY A 49 1.16 43.15 -0.34
N ALA A 50 0.01 43.74 -0.66
CA ALA A 50 -1.14 43.05 -1.19
C ALA A 50 -0.80 42.42 -2.56
N GLY A 51 -0.19 41.24 -2.53
CA GLY A 51 -0.11 40.36 -3.69
C GLY A 51 -1.48 39.74 -3.89
N VAL A 52 -2.28 40.30 -4.82
CA VAL A 52 -3.47 39.60 -5.30
C VAL A 52 -2.99 38.23 -5.80
N SER A 53 -3.38 37.19 -5.06
CA SER A 53 -3.05 35.83 -5.41
C SER A 53 -3.79 35.54 -6.70
N ARG A 54 -3.08 35.61 -7.84
CA ARG A 54 -3.58 35.10 -9.12
C ARG A 54 -3.80 33.61 -8.93
N GLY A 55 -5.03 33.25 -8.56
CA GLY A 55 -5.44 31.87 -8.37
C GLY A 55 -5.14 31.09 -9.65
N SER A 56 -4.25 30.10 -9.53
CA SER A 56 -4.10 29.09 -10.57
C SER A 56 -5.41 28.31 -10.64
N ARG A 57 -6.25 28.62 -11.63
CA ARG A 57 -7.46 27.85 -11.92
C ARG A 57 -7.05 26.46 -12.39
N THR A 58 -6.97 25.50 -11.48
CA THR A 58 -6.87 24.06 -11.80
C THR A 58 -7.36 23.18 -10.64
N SER A 59 -8.53 23.45 -10.05
CA SER A 59 -9.11 22.58 -9.00
C SER A 59 -10.37 21.81 -9.41
N ALA A 60 -10.88 21.96 -10.64
CA ALA A 60 -12.09 21.26 -11.09
C ALA A 60 -11.90 19.73 -11.30
N LYS A 61 -10.68 19.20 -11.17
CA LYS A 61 -10.38 17.78 -11.44
C LYS A 61 -10.49 16.89 -10.19
N SER A 62 -10.27 17.45 -9.00
CA SER A 62 -10.38 16.73 -7.71
C SER A 62 -11.83 16.57 -7.24
N GLU A 63 -12.76 17.35 -7.78
CA GLU A 63 -14.20 17.32 -7.43
C GLU A 63 -15.00 16.34 -8.29
N LEU A 64 -14.34 15.67 -9.25
CA LEU A 64 -15.00 14.73 -10.14
C LEU A 64 -15.41 13.46 -9.37
N PRO A 65 -16.59 12.88 -9.67
CA PRO A 65 -17.03 11.68 -9.00
C PRO A 65 -16.03 10.53 -9.26
N THR A 66 -15.78 9.75 -8.22
CA THR A 66 -14.92 8.58 -8.26
C THR A 66 -15.68 7.35 -7.78
N LYS A 67 -15.24 6.17 -8.22
CA LYS A 67 -15.76 4.89 -7.71
C LYS A 67 -14.74 3.76 -7.90
N PRO A 68 -14.79 2.69 -7.11
CA PRO A 68 -13.83 1.59 -7.24
C PRO A 68 -14.09 0.73 -8.48
N CYS A 69 -13.02 0.20 -9.08
CA CYS A 69 -13.09 -0.85 -10.08
C CYS A 69 -13.55 -2.16 -9.44
N ALA A 70 -14.59 -2.78 -10.00
CA ALA A 70 -15.18 -4.01 -9.47
C ALA A 70 -14.21 -5.21 -9.45
N VAL A 71 -13.15 -5.20 -10.26
CA VAL A 71 -12.16 -6.28 -10.32
C VAL A 71 -10.95 -5.99 -9.45
N CYS A 72 -10.27 -4.87 -9.71
CA CYS A 72 -8.97 -4.60 -9.10
C CYS A 72 -9.02 -3.67 -7.89
N GLY A 73 -10.18 -3.08 -7.57
CA GLY A 73 -10.36 -2.13 -6.47
C GLY A 73 -9.75 -0.74 -6.71
N ARG A 74 -9.06 -0.51 -7.83
CA ARG A 74 -8.47 0.82 -8.12
C ARG A 74 -9.53 1.88 -8.36
N THR A 75 -9.24 3.13 -8.00
CA THR A 75 -10.14 4.27 -8.21
C THR A 75 -10.32 4.52 -9.71
N ILE A 76 -11.59 4.61 -10.11
CA ILE A 76 -12.01 5.09 -11.42
C ILE A 76 -12.43 6.54 -11.24
N THR A 77 -11.67 7.46 -11.82
CA THR A 77 -12.04 8.88 -11.90
C THR A 77 -12.90 9.12 -13.13
N TRP A 78 -13.98 9.90 -12.99
CA TRP A 78 -14.82 10.30 -14.11
C TRP A 78 -13.99 10.93 -15.25
N ARG A 79 -14.45 10.70 -16.50
CA ARG A 79 -13.87 11.29 -17.71
C ARG A 79 -15.00 11.69 -18.64
N LYS A 80 -14.80 12.76 -19.42
CA LYS A 80 -15.81 13.32 -20.35
C LYS A 80 -16.47 12.27 -21.25
N LYS A 81 -15.72 11.29 -21.76
CA LYS A 81 -16.30 10.23 -22.62
C LYS A 81 -17.25 9.26 -21.91
N TRP A 82 -17.38 9.35 -20.58
CA TRP A 82 -18.32 8.56 -19.77
C TRP A 82 -19.54 9.35 -19.31
N GLU A 83 -19.68 10.60 -19.74
CA GLU A 83 -20.80 11.46 -19.36
C GLU A 83 -22.17 10.80 -19.54
N ARG A 84 -22.37 10.03 -20.61
CA ARG A 84 -23.64 9.40 -20.95
C ARG A 84 -23.95 8.09 -20.19
N ASP A 85 -22.94 7.46 -19.59
CA ASP A 85 -23.09 6.14 -18.96
C ASP A 85 -22.09 5.99 -17.80
N TRP A 86 -22.05 6.98 -16.91
CA TRP A 86 -21.13 6.90 -15.77
C TRP A 86 -21.53 5.76 -14.84
N GLU A 87 -22.82 5.51 -14.65
CA GLU A 87 -23.34 4.45 -13.79
C GLU A 87 -22.90 3.06 -14.26
N GLY A 88 -22.95 2.78 -15.58
CA GLY A 88 -22.54 1.49 -16.16
C GLY A 88 -21.03 1.23 -16.20
N VAL A 89 -20.18 2.24 -16.00
CA VAL A 89 -18.72 2.05 -15.98
C VAL A 89 -18.30 1.26 -14.74
N ARG A 90 -17.88 0.00 -14.88
CA ARG A 90 -17.48 -0.84 -13.72
C ARG A 90 -15.99 -1.15 -13.61
N TYR A 91 -15.23 -0.87 -14.67
CA TYR A 91 -13.85 -1.36 -14.81
C TYR A 91 -12.89 -0.25 -15.22
N CYS A 92 -11.70 -0.22 -14.61
CA CYS A 92 -10.67 0.78 -14.92
C CYS A 92 -9.97 0.55 -16.27
N SER A 93 -9.98 -0.68 -16.80
CA SER A 93 -9.28 -1.07 -18.02
C SER A 93 -9.93 -2.27 -18.72
N ASP A 94 -9.57 -2.49 -19.99
CA ASP A 94 -10.03 -3.65 -20.75
C ASP A 94 -9.49 -4.97 -20.19
N ALA A 95 -8.32 -4.96 -19.54
CA ALA A 95 -7.80 -6.12 -18.82
C ALA A 95 -8.74 -6.52 -17.67
N CYS A 96 -9.22 -5.55 -16.87
CA CYS A 96 -10.22 -5.82 -15.83
C CYS A 96 -11.54 -6.29 -16.44
N ARG A 97 -12.00 -5.68 -17.54
CA ARG A 97 -13.22 -6.12 -18.24
C ARG A 97 -13.12 -7.56 -18.77
N ARG A 98 -11.93 -7.98 -19.23
CA ARG A 98 -11.69 -9.36 -19.69
C ARG A 98 -11.62 -10.33 -18.51
N ARG A 99 -10.90 -9.96 -17.44
CA ARG A 99 -10.79 -10.77 -16.22
C ARG A 99 -12.14 -10.99 -15.54
N ALA A 100 -13.03 -10.01 -15.54
CA ALA A 100 -14.40 -10.17 -15.03
C ALA A 100 -15.21 -11.26 -15.74
N ARG A 101 -14.82 -11.65 -16.97
CA ARG A 101 -15.49 -12.70 -17.74
C ARG A 101 -14.89 -14.10 -17.52
N SER A 102 -13.71 -14.20 -16.91
CA SER A 102 -13.14 -15.50 -16.53
C SER A 102 -13.65 -15.87 -15.14
N GLY A 103 -14.58 -16.83 -15.06
CA GLY A 103 -15.17 -17.27 -13.78
C GLY A 103 -14.14 -17.74 -12.74
N SER A 104 -13.04 -18.36 -13.20
CA SER A 104 -11.94 -18.74 -12.30
C SER A 104 -11.28 -17.55 -11.61
N ALA A 105 -11.23 -16.39 -12.25
CA ALA A 105 -10.66 -15.18 -11.65
C ALA A 105 -11.56 -14.60 -10.55
N SER A 106 -12.89 -14.66 -10.72
CA SER A 106 -13.83 -14.23 -9.67
C SER A 106 -13.76 -15.13 -8.44
N ASP A 107 -13.62 -16.45 -8.63
CA ASP A 107 -13.50 -17.38 -7.50
C ASP A 107 -12.20 -17.15 -6.72
N VAL A 108 -11.10 -16.89 -7.44
CA VAL A 108 -9.81 -16.54 -6.81
C VAL A 108 -9.92 -15.19 -6.09
N ASP A 109 -10.56 -14.20 -6.70
CA ASP A 109 -10.77 -12.88 -6.10
C ASP A 109 -11.57 -12.97 -4.79
N ALA A 110 -12.68 -13.72 -4.79
CA ALA A 110 -13.51 -13.93 -3.61
C ALA A 110 -12.75 -14.69 -2.51
N ALA A 111 -12.00 -15.73 -2.87
CA ALA A 111 -11.19 -16.49 -1.91
C ALA A 111 -10.11 -15.61 -1.25
N LEU A 112 -9.44 -14.74 -2.01
CA LEU A 112 -8.42 -13.84 -1.48
C LEU A 112 -8.99 -12.78 -0.55
N GLU A 113 -10.16 -12.23 -0.88
CA GLU A 113 -10.85 -11.26 -0.03
C GLU A 113 -11.29 -11.89 1.29
N ALA A 114 -11.92 -13.08 1.23
CA ALA A 114 -12.28 -13.85 2.41
C ALA A 114 -11.06 -14.25 3.25
N SER A 115 -9.95 -14.64 2.61
CA SER A 115 -8.70 -14.98 3.30
C SER A 115 -8.11 -13.78 4.04
N LEU A 116 -8.07 -12.60 3.43
CA LEU A 116 -7.63 -11.37 4.09
C LEU A 116 -8.47 -11.05 5.31
N GLU A 117 -9.80 -11.18 5.21
CA GLU A 117 -10.70 -10.95 6.35
C GLU A 117 -10.48 -11.94 7.48
N ARG A 118 -10.43 -13.24 7.17
CA ARG A 118 -10.12 -14.29 8.15
C ARG A 118 -8.81 -14.00 8.89
N LEU A 119 -7.77 -13.63 8.15
CA LEU A 119 -6.45 -13.31 8.73
C LEU A 119 -6.49 -12.05 9.60
N LEU A 120 -7.29 -11.04 9.23
CA LEU A 120 -7.47 -9.83 10.03
C LEU A 120 -8.27 -10.12 11.31
N ASP A 121 -9.30 -10.96 11.24
CA ASP A 121 -10.15 -11.33 12.37
C ASP A 121 -9.45 -12.23 13.37
N ALA A 122 -8.55 -13.10 12.90
CA ALA A 122 -7.74 -13.94 13.77
C ALA A 122 -6.67 -13.17 14.56
N ARG A 123 -6.44 -11.89 14.24
CA ARG A 123 -5.43 -11.04 14.90
C ARG A 123 -6.08 -10.02 15.83
N SER A 124 -5.26 -9.39 16.68
CA SER A 124 -5.72 -8.22 17.42
C SER A 124 -6.16 -7.11 16.45
N SER A 125 -7.15 -6.31 16.84
CA SER A 125 -7.68 -5.20 16.02
C SER A 125 -6.61 -4.16 15.61
N SER A 126 -5.49 -4.10 16.35
CA SER A 126 -4.38 -3.19 16.09
C SER A 126 -3.33 -3.73 15.10
N SER A 127 -3.35 -5.05 14.85
CA SER A 127 -2.35 -5.77 14.05
C SER A 127 -2.61 -5.62 12.54
N SER A 128 -1.61 -6.00 11.75
CA SER A 128 -1.69 -5.96 10.28
C SER A 128 -1.24 -7.27 9.66
N VAL A 129 -1.77 -7.59 8.49
CA VAL A 129 -1.40 -8.71 7.63
C VAL A 129 -0.68 -8.19 6.39
N CYS A 130 0.06 -9.02 5.67
CA CYS A 130 0.58 -8.69 4.35
C CYS A 130 -0.16 -9.47 3.25
N PRO A 131 -0.22 -8.95 2.00
CA PRO A 131 -0.91 -9.65 0.92
C PRO A 131 -0.39 -11.07 0.62
N SER A 132 0.89 -11.34 0.92
CA SER A 132 1.45 -12.68 0.70
C SER A 132 0.96 -13.73 1.68
N GLU A 133 0.48 -13.36 2.86
CA GLU A 133 -0.17 -14.30 3.77
C GLU A 133 -1.48 -14.83 3.17
N ALA A 134 -2.33 -13.93 2.67
CA ALA A 134 -3.58 -14.33 2.01
C ALA A 134 -3.34 -15.14 0.73
N ALA A 135 -2.34 -14.76 -0.07
CA ALA A 135 -1.98 -15.51 -1.27
C ALA A 135 -1.49 -16.93 -0.97
N ARG A 136 -0.65 -17.10 0.06
CA ARG A 136 -0.18 -18.43 0.49
C ARG A 136 -1.32 -19.28 1.04
N ALA A 137 -2.21 -18.69 1.83
CA ALA A 137 -3.39 -19.39 2.36
C ALA A 137 -4.29 -19.89 1.22
N VAL A 138 -4.63 -19.02 0.25
CA VAL A 138 -5.46 -19.41 -0.90
C VAL A 138 -4.75 -20.41 -1.81
N ALA A 139 -3.43 -20.29 -2.00
CA ALA A 139 -2.66 -21.29 -2.74
C ALA A 139 -2.74 -22.66 -2.08
N GLY A 140 -2.59 -22.75 -0.76
CA GLY A 140 -2.75 -23.99 0.00
C GLY A 140 -4.16 -24.57 -0.10
N GLU A 141 -5.20 -23.75 0.07
CA GLU A 141 -6.61 -24.16 -0.07
C GLU A 141 -6.94 -24.70 -1.46
N ARG A 142 -6.22 -24.23 -2.49
CA ARG A 142 -6.41 -24.64 -3.90
C ARG A 142 -5.45 -25.75 -4.35
N GLY A 143 -4.61 -26.27 -3.45
CA GLY A 143 -3.62 -27.31 -3.79
C GLY A 143 -2.57 -26.84 -4.79
N LEU A 144 -2.26 -25.53 -4.84
CA LEU A 144 -1.19 -25.00 -5.69
C LEU A 144 0.17 -25.29 -5.03
N GLU A 145 1.08 -25.90 -5.77
CA GLU A 145 2.38 -26.31 -5.26
C GLU A 145 3.47 -25.24 -5.44
N GLY A 146 4.52 -25.35 -4.61
CA GLY A 146 5.74 -24.57 -4.74
C GLY A 146 5.53 -23.05 -4.71
N GLU A 147 5.94 -22.38 -5.78
CA GLU A 147 6.00 -20.92 -5.87
C GLU A 147 4.78 -20.29 -6.56
N ALA A 148 3.76 -21.08 -6.92
CA ALA A 148 2.56 -20.63 -7.64
C ALA A 148 1.74 -19.54 -6.91
N TRP A 149 1.87 -19.43 -5.58
CA TRP A 149 1.26 -18.34 -4.81
C TRP A 149 1.75 -16.95 -5.24
N ARG A 150 2.92 -16.85 -5.91
CA ARG A 150 3.43 -15.58 -6.43
C ARG A 150 2.54 -14.98 -7.50
N ASP A 151 1.88 -15.81 -8.32
CA ASP A 151 0.93 -15.34 -9.34
C ASP A 151 -0.34 -14.75 -8.71
N LEU A 152 -0.61 -15.09 -7.45
CA LEU A 152 -1.70 -14.51 -6.66
C LEU A 152 -1.34 -13.17 -6.00
N MET A 153 -0.12 -12.64 -6.19
CA MET A 153 0.29 -11.36 -5.56
C MET A 153 -0.54 -10.17 -6.02
N GLU A 154 -0.64 -9.90 -7.32
CA GLU A 154 -1.46 -8.78 -7.80
C GLU A 154 -2.96 -9.00 -7.53
N PRO A 155 -3.53 -10.20 -7.69
CA PRO A 155 -4.87 -10.51 -7.20
C PRO A 155 -5.07 -10.24 -5.70
N SER A 156 -4.09 -10.58 -4.86
CA SER A 156 -4.16 -10.34 -3.42
C SER A 156 -4.12 -8.85 -3.07
N ARG A 157 -3.27 -8.07 -3.77
CA ARG A 157 -3.29 -6.60 -3.68
C ARG A 157 -4.63 -6.02 -4.14
N ALA A 158 -5.19 -6.54 -5.23
CA ALA A 158 -6.52 -6.15 -5.69
C ALA A 158 -7.61 -6.40 -4.64
N ALA A 159 -7.59 -7.57 -3.99
CA ALA A 159 -8.50 -7.87 -2.87
C ALA A 159 -8.34 -6.86 -1.72
N ALA A 160 -7.11 -6.55 -1.32
CA ALA A 160 -6.86 -5.53 -0.31
C ALA A 160 -7.43 -4.15 -0.71
N ARG A 161 -7.30 -3.74 -1.98
CA ARG A 161 -7.90 -2.49 -2.48
C ARG A 161 -9.42 -2.51 -2.44
N ARG A 162 -10.05 -3.64 -2.78
CA ARG A 162 -11.52 -3.78 -2.67
C ARG A 162 -12.00 -3.66 -1.22
N LEU A 163 -11.27 -4.26 -0.27
CA LEU A 163 -11.57 -4.10 1.16
C LEU A 163 -11.43 -2.65 1.65
N VAL A 164 -10.42 -1.92 1.16
CA VAL A 164 -10.27 -0.48 1.44
C VAL A 164 -11.44 0.31 0.86
N ALA A 165 -11.82 0.04 -0.40
CA ALA A 165 -12.94 0.70 -1.05
C ALA A 165 -14.29 0.41 -0.35
N ALA A 166 -14.43 -0.76 0.27
CA ALA A 166 -15.57 -1.13 1.10
C ALA A 166 -15.53 -0.54 2.52
N GLY A 167 -14.47 0.19 2.89
CA GLY A 167 -14.29 0.74 4.24
C GLY A 167 -13.95 -0.30 5.31
N ARG A 168 -13.59 -1.53 4.92
CA ARG A 168 -13.36 -2.67 5.83
C ARG A 168 -11.90 -2.87 6.21
N ALA A 169 -10.98 -2.17 5.53
CA ALA A 169 -9.55 -2.22 5.76
C ALA A 169 -8.85 -0.89 5.46
N GLN A 170 -7.61 -0.74 5.93
CA GLN A 170 -6.66 0.30 5.53
C GLN A 170 -5.38 -0.35 5.03
N ILE A 171 -4.78 0.21 3.97
CA ILE A 171 -3.44 -0.16 3.50
C ILE A 171 -2.41 0.80 4.10
N THR A 172 -1.30 0.24 4.56
CA THR A 172 -0.24 0.99 5.26
C THR A 172 1.16 0.61 4.77
N GLN A 173 2.09 1.56 4.86
CA GLN A 173 3.54 1.37 4.66
C GLN A 173 4.28 2.12 5.76
N GLY A 174 5.24 1.46 6.43
CA GLY A 174 5.92 2.05 7.60
C GLY A 174 4.95 2.48 8.71
N GLY A 175 3.80 1.80 8.85
CA GLY A 175 2.76 2.11 9.83
C GLY A 175 1.79 3.24 9.46
N ALA A 176 2.13 4.08 8.48
CA ALA A 176 1.28 5.15 7.97
C ALA A 176 0.27 4.63 6.93
N VAL A 177 -0.95 5.18 6.93
CA VAL A 177 -1.96 4.89 5.88
C VAL A 177 -1.49 5.50 4.56
N VAL A 178 -1.55 4.72 3.48
CA VAL A 178 -1.14 5.16 2.15
C VAL A 178 -2.28 4.97 1.15
N ASP A 179 -2.21 5.69 0.02
CA ASP A 179 -3.15 5.53 -1.07
C ASP A 179 -3.00 4.13 -1.72
N PRO A 180 -4.08 3.32 -1.78
CA PRO A 180 -4.06 1.99 -2.40
C PRO A 180 -3.65 1.97 -3.88
N ASP A 181 -3.90 3.04 -4.63
CA ASP A 181 -3.69 3.06 -6.08
C ASP A 181 -2.23 3.34 -6.47
N THR A 182 -1.52 4.05 -5.62
CA THR A 182 -0.16 4.52 -5.87
C THR A 182 0.91 3.81 -5.03
N ALA A 183 0.53 3.11 -3.96
CA ALA A 183 1.46 2.37 -3.11
C ALA A 183 2.29 1.33 -3.90
N LYS A 184 3.62 1.46 -3.84
CA LYS A 184 4.59 0.55 -4.46
C LYS A 184 5.35 -0.22 -3.40
N GLY A 185 5.72 -1.46 -3.70
CA GLY A 185 6.50 -2.30 -2.79
C GLY A 185 5.67 -2.91 -1.65
N PRO A 186 6.31 -3.38 -0.57
CA PRO A 186 5.64 -4.07 0.54
C PRO A 186 4.55 -3.20 1.17
N ILE A 187 3.36 -3.76 1.29
CA ILE A 187 2.22 -3.12 1.95
C ILE A 187 1.73 -4.00 3.10
N ARG A 188 1.09 -3.36 4.08
CA ARG A 188 0.38 -4.04 5.18
C ARG A 188 -1.08 -3.64 5.14
N VAL A 189 -1.97 -4.59 5.43
CA VAL A 189 -3.42 -4.40 5.50
C VAL A 189 -3.81 -4.51 6.97
N ARG A 190 -4.62 -3.59 7.48
CA ARG A 190 -5.13 -3.62 8.86
C ARG A 190 -6.61 -3.23 8.91
N ARG A 191 -7.28 -3.53 10.03
CA ARG A 191 -8.61 -3.00 10.30
C ARG A 191 -8.57 -1.46 10.43
N PRO A 192 -9.64 -0.75 10.02
CA PRO A 192 -9.74 0.68 10.25
C PRO A 192 -9.64 0.98 11.74
N ARG A 193 -8.87 2.01 12.10
CA ARG A 193 -8.79 2.51 13.47
C ARG A 193 -9.87 3.58 13.62
N THR A 194 -10.77 3.36 14.57
CA THR A 194 -11.76 4.35 15.03
C THR A 194 -11.24 5.02 16.30
#